data_AF-A0A3S3JP26-F1
#
_entry.id   AF-A0A3S3JP26-F1
#
_cell.length_a   1.000
_cell.length_b   1.000
_cell.length_c   1.000
_cell.angle_alpha   90.00
_cell.angle_beta   90.00
_cell.angle_gamma   90.00
#
_symmetry.space_group_name_H-M   'P 1'
#
loop_
_entity.id
_entity.type
_entity.pdbx_description
1 polymer ?
#
loop_
_entity_poly.entity_id
_entity_poly.type
_entity_poly.pdbx_seq_one_letter_code
_entity_poly.pdbx_strand_id
1 'polypeptide(L)'
;MFDTIIVGAGSAGCVLANRLSADPARKVLLLEAGREAPLASDVPSDWPTMFNTAVDWSYYTEPQAGCRGRRVFWPRGKMIGGSGALNAMIYIRGLPSDYDGWAAMGCPGWAWEDVLPVFRACESNAELGNDPLHGADGPLHVGNVGHVDPNELIWIEACKAAGYQHNRDFNGIEQEGVGLFQFTIKNGERWGTGKAYLRPARRRPNLTVKTGVLATGLIVEEGRAKGIRYLVNGVPETAFADSEVVLSSGSIGSCQLMLLSGIGPADELRSVGVDPVHDLPGVGKDLQDHINIPITFYTKDKIGVGAWTDETLQRDFAEWQTSRRGPRSSPWVAAGGFVRSRPDVEPDLQLYGAISPHRDYVRFLSSRPGITLHTTLQRPDSRGEIRLRSANPIEYPAIDPRYFVSDEDGSDIATLVEGLRISRRIAAQSPLKEMLVGEITPSAECESDAEIAEYIRGHCTTLYHPTSTCRMGVDAMAVVDPASMKVHGLDGLCIADASVFPKMVSGNTNAPTIMIAERAASMILAG
;
A
#
# COMPACT_ATOMS: atom_id res chain seq x y z
N MET A 1 -3.59 -27.74 -17.73
CA MET A 1 -4.74 -27.59 -16.81
C MET A 1 -4.18 -27.40 -15.41
N PHE A 2 -4.64 -26.38 -14.70
CA PHE A 2 -4.38 -26.13 -13.28
C PHE A 2 -5.71 -26.13 -12.54
N ASP A 3 -5.72 -26.37 -11.24
CA ASP A 3 -6.94 -26.24 -10.45
C ASP A 3 -7.21 -24.76 -10.17
N THR A 4 -6.16 -24.02 -9.77
CA THR A 4 -6.23 -22.58 -9.52
C THR A 4 -5.13 -21.83 -10.28
N ILE A 5 -5.48 -20.69 -10.87
CA ILE A 5 -4.53 -19.72 -11.43
C ILE A 5 -4.58 -18.43 -10.63
N ILE A 6 -3.45 -17.99 -10.10
CA ILE A 6 -3.29 -16.74 -9.36
C ILE A 6 -2.57 -15.72 -10.25
N VAL A 7 -3.14 -14.52 -10.38
CA VAL A 7 -2.59 -13.45 -11.22
C VAL A 7 -2.02 -12.33 -10.34
N GLY A 8 -0.70 -12.15 -10.43
CA GLY A 8 0.10 -11.24 -9.62
C GLY A 8 0.73 -11.96 -8.42
N ALA A 9 2.04 -11.87 -8.25
CA ALA A 9 2.76 -12.38 -7.08
C ALA A 9 3.03 -11.26 -6.06
N GLY A 10 2.06 -10.36 -5.87
CA GLY A 10 2.13 -9.26 -4.91
C GLY A 10 2.00 -9.69 -3.46
N SER A 11 1.65 -8.74 -2.58
CA SER A 11 1.39 -8.98 -1.16
C SER A 11 0.40 -10.13 -0.97
N ALA A 12 -0.77 -10.05 -1.63
CA ALA A 12 -1.79 -11.09 -1.55
C ALA A 12 -1.43 -12.36 -2.33
N GLY A 13 -0.96 -12.23 -3.57
CA GLY A 13 -0.66 -13.38 -4.44
C GLY A 13 0.34 -14.37 -3.84
N CYS A 14 1.34 -13.87 -3.10
CA CYS A 14 2.28 -14.72 -2.38
C CYS A 14 1.62 -15.53 -1.25
N VAL A 15 0.63 -14.96 -0.55
CA VAL A 15 -0.16 -15.64 0.49
C VAL A 15 -1.03 -16.71 -0.14
N LEU A 16 -1.80 -16.35 -1.16
CA LEU A 16 -2.67 -17.27 -1.91
C LEU A 16 -1.89 -18.46 -2.44
N ALA A 17 -0.73 -18.22 -3.06
CA ALA A 17 0.11 -19.30 -3.59
C ALA A 17 0.59 -20.25 -2.48
N ASN A 18 0.88 -19.73 -1.28
CA ASN A 18 1.24 -20.57 -0.14
C ASN A 18 0.05 -21.37 0.40
N ARG A 19 -1.10 -20.74 0.61
CA ARG A 19 -2.25 -21.39 1.22
C ARG A 19 -2.89 -22.41 0.28
N LEU A 20 -3.14 -22.03 -0.97
CA LEU A 20 -3.83 -22.89 -1.94
C LEU A 20 -2.98 -24.06 -2.41
N SER A 21 -1.64 -23.93 -2.44
CA SER A 21 -0.76 -25.07 -2.75
C SER A 21 -0.41 -25.94 -1.54
N ALA A 22 -0.94 -25.65 -0.35
CA ALA A 22 -0.69 -26.46 0.84
C ALA A 22 -1.31 -27.85 0.71
N ASP A 23 -2.43 -27.97 0.00
CA ASP A 23 -2.96 -29.26 -0.44
C ASP A 23 -2.14 -29.77 -1.64
N PRO A 24 -1.41 -30.90 -1.51
CA PRO A 24 -0.62 -31.46 -2.60
C PRO A 24 -1.45 -31.93 -3.80
N ALA A 25 -2.76 -32.11 -3.65
CA ALA A 25 -3.66 -32.47 -4.75
C ALA A 25 -4.00 -31.27 -5.66
N ARG A 26 -3.91 -30.03 -5.15
CA ARG A 26 -4.27 -28.81 -5.88
C ARG A 26 -3.07 -28.26 -6.66
N LYS A 27 -3.13 -28.29 -7.99
CA LYS A 27 -2.16 -27.69 -8.93
C LYS A 27 -2.42 -26.20 -9.05
N VAL A 28 -1.45 -25.41 -8.62
CA VAL A 28 -1.54 -23.95 -8.61
C VAL A 28 -0.55 -23.35 -9.61
N LEU A 29 -1.02 -22.44 -10.45
CA LEU A 29 -0.18 -21.57 -11.29
C LEU A 29 -0.18 -20.16 -10.70
N LEU A 30 1.00 -19.59 -10.49
CA LEU A 30 1.19 -18.18 -10.12
C LEU A 30 1.87 -17.44 -11.27
N LEU A 31 1.24 -16.38 -11.77
CA LEU A 31 1.76 -15.52 -12.84
C LEU A 31 2.19 -14.15 -12.29
N GLU A 32 3.40 -13.70 -12.62
CA GLU A 32 3.93 -12.39 -12.22
C GLU A 32 4.56 -11.67 -13.41
N ALA A 33 4.19 -10.40 -13.61
CA ALA A 33 4.72 -9.56 -14.68
C ALA A 33 6.19 -9.16 -14.46
N GLY A 34 6.58 -8.97 -13.21
CA GLY A 34 7.93 -8.70 -12.78
C GLY A 34 8.82 -9.94 -12.67
N ARG A 35 10.08 -9.70 -12.30
CA ARG A 35 11.07 -10.75 -11.99
C ARG A 35 11.23 -10.92 -10.47
N GLU A 36 12.26 -11.63 -10.05
CA GLU A 36 12.66 -11.66 -8.63
C GLU A 36 12.98 -10.23 -8.13
N ALA A 37 12.72 -9.99 -6.86
CA ALA A 37 13.06 -8.71 -6.23
C ALA A 37 14.59 -8.51 -6.22
N PRO A 38 15.08 -7.28 -6.49
CA PRO A 38 16.52 -6.98 -6.48
C PRO A 38 17.05 -6.89 -5.04
N LEU A 39 18.37 -6.88 -4.86
CA LEU A 39 18.99 -6.71 -3.54
C LEU A 39 18.51 -5.44 -2.81
N ALA A 40 18.23 -4.35 -3.55
CA ALA A 40 17.67 -3.11 -3.00
C ALA A 40 16.33 -3.32 -2.27
N SER A 41 15.57 -4.37 -2.61
CA SER A 41 14.37 -4.76 -1.85
C SER A 41 14.73 -5.34 -0.49
N ASP A 42 15.89 -5.99 -0.33
CA ASP A 42 16.27 -6.61 0.94
C ASP A 42 16.80 -5.59 1.95
N VAL A 43 17.47 -4.55 1.46
CA VAL A 43 18.05 -3.47 2.27
C VAL A 43 16.94 -2.48 2.67
N PRO A 44 16.57 -2.39 3.96
CA PRO A 44 15.50 -1.50 4.44
C PRO A 44 15.61 -0.06 3.94
N SER A 45 16.81 0.49 3.87
CA SER A 45 17.07 1.86 3.46
C SER A 45 16.95 2.16 1.97
N ASP A 46 16.91 1.14 1.10
CA ASP A 46 17.02 1.32 -0.36
C ASP A 46 15.70 1.32 -1.11
N TRP A 47 14.59 1.21 -0.40
CA TRP A 47 13.26 1.20 -1.00
C TRP A 47 13.00 2.35 -2.00
N PRO A 48 13.44 3.61 -1.79
CA PRO A 48 13.20 4.68 -2.76
C PRO A 48 14.01 4.52 -4.05
N THR A 49 15.15 3.81 -4.01
CA THR A 49 16.05 3.61 -5.16
C THR A 49 15.42 2.75 -6.25
N MET A 50 14.34 2.03 -5.93
CA MET A 50 13.61 1.18 -6.88
C MET A 50 12.58 1.94 -7.71
N PHE A 51 12.25 3.19 -7.37
CA PHE A 51 11.29 4.00 -8.11
C PHE A 51 11.78 4.32 -9.53
N ASN A 52 10.86 4.31 -10.50
CA ASN A 52 11.17 4.54 -11.93
C ASN A 52 12.22 3.56 -12.51
N THR A 53 12.38 2.38 -11.92
CA THR A 53 13.27 1.32 -12.44
C THR A 53 12.45 0.21 -13.10
N ALA A 54 13.12 -0.83 -13.63
CA ALA A 54 12.46 -1.98 -14.24
C ALA A 54 11.55 -2.78 -13.28
N VAL A 55 11.69 -2.60 -11.97
CA VAL A 55 10.88 -3.26 -10.93
C VAL A 55 9.75 -2.36 -10.39
N ASP A 56 9.52 -1.21 -11.02
CA ASP A 56 8.43 -0.30 -10.72
C ASP A 56 7.55 -0.11 -11.96
N TRP A 57 6.24 -0.30 -11.82
CA TRP A 57 5.29 0.05 -12.87
C TRP A 57 5.33 1.54 -13.22
N SER A 58 5.73 2.39 -12.28
CA SER A 58 5.98 3.81 -12.53
C SER A 58 4.74 4.55 -13.06
N TYR A 59 3.57 4.27 -12.49
CA TYR A 59 2.32 4.87 -12.94
C TYR A 59 2.28 6.38 -12.65
N TYR A 60 1.46 7.07 -13.43
CA TYR A 60 1.08 8.45 -13.18
C TYR A 60 -0.43 8.57 -13.30
N THR A 61 -1.03 9.40 -12.46
CA THR A 61 -2.45 9.75 -12.59
C THR A 61 -2.70 10.56 -13.87
N GLU A 62 -3.97 10.69 -14.23
CA GLU A 62 -4.48 11.77 -15.06
C GLU A 62 -4.13 13.15 -14.45
N PRO A 63 -4.13 14.23 -15.23
CA PRO A 63 -4.08 15.58 -14.71
C PRO A 63 -5.18 15.81 -13.67
N GLN A 64 -4.79 16.11 -12.44
CA GLN A 64 -5.71 16.25 -11.31
C GLN A 64 -6.18 17.70 -11.19
N ALA A 65 -7.45 17.97 -11.52
CA ALA A 65 -8.02 19.32 -11.46
C ALA A 65 -7.91 19.93 -10.05
N GLY A 66 -8.22 19.15 -9.01
CA GLY A 66 -8.06 19.57 -7.61
C GLY A 66 -6.61 19.74 -7.16
N CYS A 67 -5.62 19.33 -7.97
CA CYS A 67 -4.20 19.48 -7.69
C CYS A 67 -3.47 20.34 -8.75
N ARG A 68 -4.13 21.39 -9.25
CA ARG A 68 -3.56 22.35 -10.23
C ARG A 68 -3.13 21.69 -11.55
N GLY A 69 -3.85 20.66 -11.99
CA GLY A 69 -3.58 19.94 -13.23
C GLY A 69 -2.33 19.05 -13.19
N ARG A 70 -1.72 18.86 -12.02
CA ARG A 70 -0.55 17.99 -11.86
C ARG A 70 -0.90 16.53 -12.13
N ARG A 71 0.07 15.78 -12.66
CA ARG A 71 0.06 14.32 -12.63
C ARG A 71 0.82 13.85 -11.40
N VAL A 72 0.22 12.98 -10.61
CA VAL A 72 0.81 12.46 -9.38
C VAL A 72 1.49 11.12 -9.68
N PHE A 73 2.71 10.94 -9.18
CA PHE A 73 3.49 9.73 -9.39
C PHE A 73 3.04 8.61 -8.43
N TRP A 74 2.69 7.45 -8.97
CA TRP A 74 2.17 6.28 -8.26
C TRP A 74 3.08 5.05 -8.50
N PRO A 75 4.25 4.97 -7.83
CA PRO A 75 5.16 3.83 -7.95
C PRO A 75 4.50 2.57 -7.42
N ARG A 76 4.53 1.44 -8.16
CA ARG A 76 3.99 0.12 -7.76
C ARG A 76 4.98 -0.98 -8.09
N GLY A 77 5.18 -1.91 -7.15
CA GLY A 77 6.14 -3.00 -7.32
C GLY A 77 5.76 -3.93 -8.48
N LYS A 78 6.70 -4.14 -9.40
CA LYS A 78 6.65 -5.07 -10.53
C LYS A 78 7.72 -6.14 -10.33
N MET A 79 7.51 -7.01 -9.36
CA MET A 79 8.41 -8.09 -8.95
C MET A 79 7.70 -9.06 -8.02
N ILE A 80 8.32 -10.21 -7.72
CA ILE A 80 7.87 -11.11 -6.64
C ILE A 80 7.80 -10.34 -5.31
N GLY A 81 6.65 -10.45 -4.63
CA GLY A 81 6.30 -9.66 -3.44
C GLY A 81 5.59 -8.34 -3.76
N GLY A 82 5.56 -7.93 -5.04
CA GLY A 82 4.91 -6.73 -5.54
C GLY A 82 5.27 -5.48 -4.74
N SER A 83 4.27 -4.66 -4.44
CA SER A 83 4.50 -3.44 -3.64
C SER A 83 4.96 -3.69 -2.21
N GLY A 84 4.72 -4.89 -1.63
CA GLY A 84 5.30 -5.28 -0.34
C GLY A 84 6.84 -5.42 -0.39
N ALA A 85 7.40 -5.68 -1.57
CA ALA A 85 8.85 -5.67 -1.81
C ALA A 85 9.42 -4.26 -2.08
N LEU A 86 8.55 -3.24 -2.28
CA LEU A 86 8.95 -1.87 -2.62
C LEU A 86 8.61 -0.83 -1.54
N ASN A 87 7.67 -1.09 -0.62
CA ASN A 87 7.22 -0.13 0.39
C ASN A 87 8.26 0.16 1.50
N ALA A 88 7.97 1.06 2.43
CA ALA A 88 8.82 1.36 3.60
C ALA A 88 8.66 0.37 4.78
N MET A 89 8.08 -0.81 4.54
CA MET A 89 7.84 -1.91 5.51
C MET A 89 6.96 -1.62 6.74
N ILE A 90 6.42 -0.41 6.91
CA ILE A 90 5.59 -0.07 8.06
C ILE A 90 4.41 -1.05 8.19
N TYR A 91 4.22 -1.59 9.39
CA TYR A 91 3.17 -2.55 9.73
C TYR A 91 2.08 -1.87 10.58
N ILE A 92 0.96 -1.57 9.93
CA ILE A 92 -0.26 -1.01 10.54
C ILE A 92 -1.44 -1.83 10.02
N ARG A 93 -2.38 -2.15 10.91
CA ARG A 93 -3.59 -2.89 10.58
C ARG A 93 -4.72 -1.93 10.22
N GLY A 94 -4.96 -0.90 11.03
CA GLY A 94 -6.17 -0.10 10.94
C GLY A 94 -6.75 0.11 12.32
N LEU A 95 -7.91 0.75 12.39
CA LEU A 95 -8.74 0.81 13.59
C LEU A 95 -9.77 -0.31 13.57
N PRO A 96 -10.22 -0.81 14.74
CA PRO A 96 -11.38 -1.70 14.82
C PRO A 96 -12.60 -1.16 14.07
N SER A 97 -12.85 0.14 14.18
CA SER A 97 -13.97 0.84 13.54
C SER A 97 -13.93 0.80 12.00
N ASP A 98 -12.76 0.65 11.38
CA ASP A 98 -12.65 0.50 9.93
C ASP A 98 -13.35 -0.79 9.47
N TYR A 99 -13.10 -1.88 10.18
CA TYR A 99 -13.60 -3.22 9.87
C TYR A 99 -15.05 -3.42 10.31
N ASP A 100 -15.42 -2.90 11.48
CA ASP A 100 -16.82 -2.85 11.90
C ASP A 100 -17.64 -2.00 10.92
N GLY A 101 -17.05 -0.93 10.37
CA GLY A 101 -17.59 -0.17 9.26
C GLY A 101 -17.79 -1.00 7.99
N TRP A 102 -16.83 -1.86 7.62
CA TRP A 102 -17.00 -2.80 6.51
C TRP A 102 -18.19 -3.73 6.72
N ALA A 103 -18.32 -4.31 7.91
CA ALA A 103 -19.46 -5.17 8.25
C ALA A 103 -20.79 -4.42 8.16
N ALA A 104 -20.85 -3.18 8.68
CA ALA A 104 -22.03 -2.32 8.60
C ALA A 104 -22.41 -1.94 7.15
N MET A 105 -21.45 -1.89 6.22
CA MET A 105 -21.69 -1.69 4.78
C MET A 105 -22.15 -2.98 4.06
N GLY A 106 -22.55 -4.01 4.79
CA GLY A 106 -23.07 -5.26 4.21
C GLY A 106 -21.99 -6.29 3.91
N CYS A 107 -20.83 -6.23 4.56
CA CYS A 107 -19.80 -7.27 4.50
C CYS A 107 -19.73 -8.07 5.81
N PRO A 108 -20.78 -8.83 6.17
CA PRO A 108 -20.78 -9.60 7.42
C PRO A 108 -19.61 -10.59 7.45
N GLY A 109 -19.09 -10.83 8.64
CA GLY A 109 -17.88 -11.62 8.83
C GLY A 109 -16.59 -10.83 8.60
N TRP A 110 -16.63 -9.53 8.27
CA TRP A 110 -15.44 -8.68 8.14
C TRP A 110 -15.30 -7.66 9.28
N ALA A 111 -16.02 -7.85 10.39
CA ALA A 111 -15.89 -7.00 11.57
C ALA A 111 -14.52 -7.20 12.24
N TRP A 112 -14.14 -6.31 13.17
CA TRP A 112 -12.84 -6.39 13.85
C TRP A 112 -12.63 -7.74 14.53
N GLU A 113 -13.67 -8.27 15.18
CA GLU A 113 -13.65 -9.56 15.85
C GLU A 113 -13.36 -10.74 14.90
N ASP A 114 -13.75 -10.62 13.64
CA ASP A 114 -13.52 -11.65 12.62
C ASP A 114 -12.12 -11.56 12.00
N VAL A 115 -11.57 -10.35 11.85
CA VAL A 115 -10.28 -10.12 11.17
C VAL A 115 -9.08 -10.14 12.11
N LEU A 116 -9.25 -9.78 13.39
CA LEU A 116 -8.16 -9.80 14.37
C LEU A 116 -7.51 -11.19 14.53
N PRO A 117 -8.26 -12.31 14.62
CA PRO A 117 -7.66 -13.65 14.67
C PRO A 117 -6.77 -13.93 13.45
N VAL A 118 -7.15 -13.44 12.28
CA VAL A 118 -6.37 -13.60 11.04
C VAL A 118 -5.10 -12.76 11.09
N PHE A 119 -5.19 -11.48 11.52
CA PHE A 119 -4.01 -10.64 11.73
C PHE A 119 -2.99 -11.28 12.67
N ARG A 120 -3.46 -11.85 13.79
CA ARG A 120 -2.61 -12.57 14.72
C ARG A 120 -2.00 -13.84 14.11
N ALA A 121 -2.80 -14.62 13.36
CA ALA A 121 -2.31 -15.86 12.75
C ALA A 121 -1.21 -15.62 11.70
N CYS A 122 -1.24 -14.49 10.99
CA CYS A 122 -0.22 -14.17 10.00
C CYS A 122 1.04 -13.53 10.59
N GLU A 123 0.99 -12.98 11.80
CA GLU A 123 2.07 -12.22 12.46
C GLU A 123 2.97 -13.09 13.36
N SER A 124 4.27 -12.83 13.31
CA SER A 124 5.25 -13.19 14.34
C SER A 124 5.93 -11.92 14.84
N ASN A 125 5.38 -11.34 15.90
CA ASN A 125 5.83 -10.09 16.51
C ASN A 125 7.00 -10.35 17.46
N ALA A 126 8.13 -9.69 17.22
CA ALA A 126 9.36 -9.91 17.97
C ALA A 126 9.30 -9.37 19.41
N GLU A 127 8.52 -8.31 19.66
CA GLU A 127 8.45 -7.65 20.96
C GLU A 127 7.16 -7.95 21.73
N LEU A 128 6.04 -8.08 21.01
CA LEU A 128 4.69 -8.12 21.59
C LEU A 128 4.00 -9.48 21.39
N GLY A 129 4.69 -10.53 20.95
CA GLY A 129 4.06 -11.82 20.62
C GLY A 129 3.26 -12.51 21.75
N ASN A 130 3.45 -12.12 23.02
CA ASN A 130 2.66 -12.61 24.15
C ASN A 130 1.39 -11.77 24.42
N ASP A 131 1.24 -10.63 23.77
CA ASP A 131 0.08 -9.75 23.92
C ASP A 131 -1.15 -10.35 23.19
N PRO A 132 -2.36 -10.29 23.77
CA PRO A 132 -3.57 -10.83 23.15
C PRO A 132 -3.93 -10.25 21.76
N LEU A 133 -3.41 -9.07 21.42
CA LEU A 133 -3.63 -8.43 20.12
C LEU A 133 -2.59 -8.82 19.06
N HIS A 134 -1.54 -9.56 19.43
CA HIS A 134 -0.45 -9.93 18.53
C HIS A 134 -0.31 -11.44 18.34
N GLY A 135 0.37 -11.81 17.25
CA GLY A 135 0.81 -13.16 16.95
C GLY A 135 2.29 -13.37 17.22
N ALA A 136 2.68 -14.59 17.59
CA ALA A 136 4.08 -14.98 17.80
C ALA A 136 4.63 -15.93 16.73
N ASP A 137 3.75 -16.67 16.04
CA ASP A 137 4.13 -17.87 15.27
C ASP A 137 3.85 -17.75 13.76
N GLY A 138 3.23 -16.65 13.33
CA GLY A 138 2.89 -16.41 11.93
C GLY A 138 4.12 -16.27 11.02
N PRO A 139 3.96 -16.47 9.70
CA PRO A 139 5.08 -16.39 8.76
C PRO A 139 5.64 -14.98 8.54
N LEU A 140 4.84 -13.94 8.82
CA LEU A 140 5.23 -12.54 8.64
C LEU A 140 5.88 -12.01 9.92
N HIS A 141 7.20 -11.87 9.91
CA HIS A 141 7.92 -11.24 11.01
C HIS A 141 7.66 -9.74 11.06
N VAL A 142 7.24 -9.29 12.24
CA VAL A 142 7.00 -7.89 12.57
C VAL A 142 7.88 -7.52 13.76
N GLY A 143 8.52 -6.36 13.71
CA GLY A 143 9.22 -5.87 14.88
C GLY A 143 9.86 -4.50 14.67
N ASN A 144 10.63 -4.08 15.67
CA ASN A 144 11.33 -2.81 15.62
C ASN A 144 12.52 -2.86 14.64
N VAL A 145 12.88 -1.69 14.12
CA VAL A 145 14.13 -1.54 13.34
C VAL A 145 15.35 -1.79 14.22
N GLY A 146 16.40 -2.35 13.62
CA GLY A 146 17.68 -2.59 14.32
C GLY A 146 18.47 -1.32 14.62
N HIS A 147 18.12 -0.20 13.98
CA HIS A 147 18.73 1.10 14.16
C HIS A 147 17.63 2.19 14.14
N VAL A 148 17.61 3.04 15.17
CA VAL A 148 16.78 4.24 15.24
C VAL A 148 17.72 5.44 15.21
N ASP A 149 17.47 6.39 14.30
CA ASP A 149 18.27 7.60 14.24
C ASP A 149 17.95 8.47 15.47
N PRO A 150 18.95 8.99 16.21
CA PRO A 150 18.70 9.84 17.39
C PRO A 150 17.79 11.04 17.12
N ASN A 151 17.78 11.56 15.88
CA ASN A 151 16.94 12.69 15.49
C ASN A 151 15.45 12.30 15.37
N GLU A 152 15.14 11.02 15.12
CA GLU A 152 13.78 10.49 15.19
C GLU A 152 13.24 10.55 16.63
N LEU A 153 14.10 10.28 17.62
CA LEU A 153 13.74 10.41 19.02
C LEU A 153 13.52 11.87 19.43
N ILE A 154 14.33 12.80 18.92
CA ILE A 154 14.14 14.24 19.11
C ILE A 154 12.78 14.69 18.56
N TRP A 155 12.40 14.20 17.37
CA TRP A 155 11.07 14.49 16.81
C TRP A 155 9.94 13.98 17.72
N ILE A 156 10.05 12.76 18.28
CA ILE A 156 9.08 12.22 19.24
C ILE A 156 8.98 13.10 20.50
N GLU A 157 10.12 13.56 21.05
CA GLU A 157 10.12 14.46 22.21
C GLU A 157 9.45 15.82 21.90
N ALA A 158 9.65 16.36 20.71
CA ALA A 158 8.94 17.57 20.27
C ALA A 158 7.44 17.34 20.12
N CYS A 159 7.01 16.17 19.66
CA CYS A 159 5.59 15.80 19.62
C CYS A 159 4.99 15.73 21.03
N LYS A 160 5.71 15.14 22.00
CA LYS A 160 5.29 15.10 23.40
C LYS A 160 5.18 16.50 23.99
N ALA A 161 6.14 17.37 23.71
CA ALA A 161 6.10 18.78 24.10
C ALA A 161 4.91 19.54 23.47
N ALA A 162 4.46 19.11 22.28
CA ALA A 162 3.26 19.65 21.63
C ALA A 162 1.94 19.10 22.21
N GLY A 163 2.01 18.20 23.19
CA GLY A 163 0.84 17.65 23.91
C GLY A 163 0.40 16.26 23.45
N TYR A 164 1.09 15.62 22.50
CA TYR A 164 0.74 14.28 22.03
C TYR A 164 1.30 13.19 22.96
N GLN A 165 0.49 12.18 23.26
CA GLN A 165 0.91 11.08 24.13
C GLN A 165 1.88 10.15 23.41
N HIS A 166 2.83 9.58 24.16
CA HIS A 166 3.70 8.56 23.61
C HIS A 166 2.92 7.24 23.47
N ASN A 167 2.89 6.71 22.25
CA ASN A 167 2.31 5.40 21.94
C ASN A 167 3.44 4.41 21.58
N ARG A 168 3.39 3.23 22.19
CA ARG A 168 4.40 2.16 22.02
C ARG A 168 3.94 1.08 21.05
N ASP A 169 2.67 1.09 20.67
CA ASP A 169 2.04 0.11 19.79
C ASP A 169 0.80 0.69 19.12
N PHE A 170 0.96 1.12 17.87
CA PHE A 170 -0.14 1.64 17.06
C PHE A 170 -1.16 0.57 16.63
N ASN A 171 -0.88 -0.71 16.86
CA ASN A 171 -1.81 -1.82 16.61
C ASN A 171 -2.42 -2.38 17.91
N GLY A 172 -2.21 -1.67 19.02
CA GLY A 172 -2.72 -2.03 20.34
C GLY A 172 -4.16 -1.55 20.57
N ILE A 173 -4.52 -1.32 21.83
CA ILE A 173 -5.88 -0.90 22.22
C ILE A 173 -6.23 0.50 21.67
N GLU A 174 -5.26 1.42 21.66
CA GLU A 174 -5.44 2.78 21.17
C GLU A 174 -4.37 3.09 20.11
N GLN A 175 -4.80 3.67 18.97
CA GLN A 175 -3.89 4.06 17.89
C GLN A 175 -3.33 5.49 18.09
N GLU A 176 -4.07 6.38 18.76
CA GLU A 176 -3.66 7.78 18.92
C GLU A 176 -2.33 7.91 19.67
N GLY A 177 -1.49 8.86 19.24
CA GLY A 177 -0.22 9.20 19.87
C GLY A 177 0.96 9.14 18.91
N VAL A 178 2.15 9.26 19.46
CA VAL A 178 3.42 9.38 18.74
C VAL A 178 4.47 8.42 19.26
N GLY A 179 5.29 7.87 18.38
CA GLY A 179 6.22 6.80 18.73
C GLY A 179 6.97 6.26 17.53
N LEU A 180 7.51 5.05 17.70
CA LEU A 180 8.18 4.31 16.65
C LEU A 180 7.20 3.32 16.02
N PHE A 181 7.16 3.25 14.69
CA PHE A 181 6.43 2.21 13.98
C PHE A 181 7.10 0.84 14.18
N GLN A 182 6.31 -0.22 14.07
CA GLN A 182 6.83 -1.56 13.80
C GLN A 182 6.85 -1.82 12.29
N PHE A 183 7.71 -2.75 11.87
CA PHE A 183 8.02 -3.01 10.47
C PHE A 183 7.98 -4.49 10.15
N THR A 184 7.68 -4.85 8.89
CA THR A 184 7.90 -6.20 8.36
C THR A 184 9.39 -6.42 8.07
N ILE A 185 10.19 -6.56 9.12
CA ILE A 185 11.65 -6.72 9.10
C ILE A 185 12.04 -7.94 9.94
N LYS A 186 13.07 -8.67 9.49
CA LYS A 186 13.68 -9.77 10.24
C LYS A 186 15.19 -9.70 10.09
N ASN A 187 15.92 -9.71 11.20
CA ASN A 187 17.38 -9.70 11.23
C ASN A 187 17.98 -8.58 10.35
N GLY A 188 17.41 -7.37 10.41
CA GLY A 188 17.89 -6.20 9.67
C GLY A 188 17.62 -6.19 8.16
N GLU A 189 16.82 -7.13 7.66
CA GLU A 189 16.35 -7.15 6.27
C GLU A 189 14.84 -6.97 6.18
N ARG A 190 14.34 -6.47 5.05
CA ARG A 190 12.92 -6.57 4.70
C ARG A 190 12.46 -8.04 4.78
N TRP A 191 11.31 -8.25 5.39
CA TRP A 191 10.63 -9.54 5.47
C TRP A 191 9.19 -9.48 4.92
N GLY A 192 9.08 -9.28 3.60
CA GLY A 192 7.79 -9.25 2.90
C GLY A 192 7.22 -10.63 2.55
N THR A 193 6.05 -10.65 1.92
CA THR A 193 5.29 -11.87 1.61
C THR A 193 6.00 -12.82 0.64
N GLY A 194 6.84 -12.30 -0.27
CA GLY A 194 7.70 -13.11 -1.12
C GLY A 194 8.64 -14.02 -0.32
N LYS A 195 9.22 -13.51 0.77
CA LYS A 195 10.09 -14.27 1.69
C LYS A 195 9.30 -15.12 2.68
N ALA A 196 8.22 -14.57 3.24
CA ALA A 196 7.42 -15.17 4.30
C ALA A 196 6.55 -16.34 3.79
N TYR A 197 5.91 -16.18 2.64
CA TYR A 197 4.92 -17.12 2.11
C TYR A 197 5.40 -17.84 0.86
N LEU A 198 5.85 -17.11 -0.17
CA LEU A 198 6.11 -17.73 -1.47
C LEU A 198 7.39 -18.58 -1.45
N ARG A 199 8.48 -18.08 -0.88
CA ARG A 199 9.77 -18.80 -0.81
C ARG A 199 9.65 -20.22 -0.23
N PRO A 200 8.98 -20.48 0.91
CA PRO A 200 8.77 -21.86 1.36
C PRO A 200 7.84 -22.67 0.44
N ALA A 201 6.80 -22.06 -0.12
CA ALA A 201 5.84 -22.75 -1.01
C ALA A 201 6.45 -23.19 -2.36
N ARG A 202 7.44 -22.45 -2.88
CA ARG A 202 8.13 -22.75 -4.16
C ARG A 202 8.80 -24.12 -4.22
N ARG A 203 9.03 -24.77 -3.08
CA ARG A 203 9.61 -26.12 -3.02
C ARG A 203 8.59 -27.22 -3.32
N ARG A 204 7.29 -26.88 -3.35
CA ARG A 204 6.21 -27.85 -3.55
C ARG A 204 6.04 -28.18 -5.04
N PRO A 205 5.90 -29.46 -5.43
CA PRO A 205 5.83 -29.86 -6.83
C PRO A 205 4.52 -29.45 -7.53
N ASN A 206 3.47 -29.13 -6.77
CA ASN A 206 2.16 -28.71 -7.26
C ASN A 206 2.04 -27.19 -7.48
N LEU A 207 3.07 -26.39 -7.15
CA LEU A 207 3.09 -24.94 -7.41
C LEU A 207 4.01 -24.61 -8.59
N THR A 208 3.44 -24.08 -9.68
CA THR A 208 4.18 -23.52 -10.80
C THR A 208 4.22 -22.00 -10.70
N VAL A 209 5.41 -21.39 -10.68
CA VAL A 209 5.57 -19.93 -10.69
C VAL A 209 6.17 -19.49 -12.02
N LYS A 210 5.49 -18.60 -12.75
CA LYS A 210 6.02 -17.94 -13.95
C LYS A 210 6.21 -16.46 -13.68
N THR A 211 7.41 -15.95 -13.97
CA THR A 211 7.79 -14.54 -13.82
C THR A 211 8.12 -13.93 -15.17
N GLY A 212 8.08 -12.60 -15.27
CA GLY A 212 8.27 -11.89 -16.54
C GLY A 212 7.12 -12.09 -17.52
N VAL A 213 5.91 -12.39 -17.02
CA VAL A 213 4.73 -12.71 -17.83
C VAL A 213 3.59 -11.75 -17.57
N LEU A 214 3.13 -11.06 -18.61
CA LEU A 214 2.07 -10.06 -18.49
C LEU A 214 0.71 -10.72 -18.76
N ALA A 215 -0.16 -10.80 -17.77
CA ALA A 215 -1.56 -11.17 -17.99
C ALA A 215 -2.27 -10.10 -18.83
N THR A 216 -3.03 -10.51 -19.84
CA THR A 216 -3.63 -9.59 -20.83
C THR A 216 -5.14 -9.70 -20.95
N GLY A 217 -5.75 -10.76 -20.42
CA GLY A 217 -7.20 -10.90 -20.37
C GLY A 217 -7.63 -12.27 -19.85
N LEU A 218 -8.77 -12.33 -19.20
CA LEU A 218 -9.46 -13.55 -18.83
C LEU A 218 -10.08 -14.20 -20.06
N ILE A 219 -10.32 -15.51 -19.94
CA ILE A 219 -11.10 -16.30 -20.89
C ILE A 219 -12.41 -16.61 -20.19
N VAL A 220 -13.49 -15.98 -20.66
CA VAL A 220 -14.82 -16.12 -20.08
C VAL A 220 -15.72 -16.79 -21.11
N GLU A 221 -16.35 -17.90 -20.72
CA GLU A 221 -17.27 -18.65 -21.55
C GLU A 221 -18.47 -19.04 -20.70
N GLU A 222 -19.68 -18.78 -21.21
CA GLU A 222 -20.94 -19.19 -20.56
C GLU A 222 -21.06 -18.71 -19.09
N GLY A 223 -20.61 -17.48 -18.81
CA GLY A 223 -20.66 -16.90 -17.47
C GLY A 223 -19.58 -17.41 -16.50
N ARG A 224 -18.59 -18.17 -16.98
CA ARG A 224 -17.48 -18.70 -16.16
C ARG A 224 -16.12 -18.25 -16.67
N ALA A 225 -15.25 -17.78 -15.78
CA ALA A 225 -13.84 -17.60 -16.08
C ALA A 225 -13.12 -18.97 -16.11
N LYS A 226 -12.71 -19.39 -17.30
CA LYS A 226 -12.05 -20.69 -17.54
C LYS A 226 -10.53 -20.61 -17.56
N GLY A 227 -9.96 -19.41 -17.67
CA GLY A 227 -8.52 -19.27 -17.81
C GLY A 227 -8.05 -17.84 -18.02
N ILE A 228 -6.78 -17.72 -18.38
CA ILE A 228 -6.07 -16.45 -18.55
C ILE A 228 -5.21 -16.49 -19.82
N ARG A 229 -5.22 -15.39 -20.55
CA ARG A 229 -4.27 -15.06 -21.63
C ARG A 229 -3.15 -14.20 -21.05
N TYR A 230 -1.92 -14.49 -21.47
CA TYR A 230 -0.74 -13.74 -21.03
C TYR A 230 0.35 -13.72 -22.10
N LEU A 231 1.30 -12.80 -21.96
CA LEU A 231 2.46 -12.69 -22.84
C LEU A 231 3.71 -13.22 -22.13
N VAL A 232 4.47 -14.07 -22.81
CA VAL A 232 5.80 -14.52 -22.41
C VAL A 232 6.81 -13.95 -23.39
N ASN A 233 7.59 -12.95 -22.98
CA ASN A 233 8.50 -12.23 -23.89
C ASN A 233 7.78 -11.73 -25.18
N GLY A 234 6.54 -11.27 -25.05
CA GLY A 234 5.71 -10.82 -26.18
C GLY A 234 4.99 -11.92 -26.97
N VAL A 235 5.24 -13.20 -26.66
CA VAL A 235 4.54 -14.33 -27.29
C VAL A 235 3.24 -14.62 -26.53
N PRO A 236 2.07 -14.63 -27.19
CA PRO A 236 0.80 -14.99 -26.57
C PRO A 236 0.76 -16.45 -26.11
N GLU A 237 0.31 -16.64 -24.88
CA GLU A 237 0.14 -17.93 -24.22
C GLU A 237 -1.21 -17.96 -23.48
N THR A 238 -1.63 -19.17 -23.11
CA THR A 238 -2.89 -19.37 -22.36
C THR A 238 -2.70 -20.43 -21.27
N ALA A 239 -3.42 -20.26 -20.16
CA ALA A 239 -3.57 -21.29 -19.14
C ALA A 239 -5.03 -21.37 -18.70
N PHE A 240 -5.49 -22.60 -18.43
CA PHE A 240 -6.85 -22.89 -17.99
C PHE A 240 -6.89 -23.36 -16.55
N ALA A 241 -7.92 -22.92 -15.83
CA ALA A 241 -8.23 -23.27 -14.45
C ALA A 241 -9.46 -24.17 -14.39
N ASP A 242 -9.40 -25.23 -13.58
CA ASP A 242 -10.54 -26.13 -13.35
C ASP A 242 -11.51 -25.52 -12.33
N SER A 243 -10.97 -24.96 -11.24
CA SER A 243 -11.74 -24.39 -10.12
C SER A 243 -11.93 -22.88 -10.27
N GLU A 244 -10.87 -22.09 -10.17
CA GLU A 244 -10.96 -20.63 -10.33
C GLU A 244 -9.68 -19.94 -10.81
N VAL A 245 -9.87 -18.75 -11.37
CA VAL A 245 -8.84 -17.73 -11.52
C VAL A 245 -8.98 -16.73 -10.36
N VAL A 246 -7.89 -16.44 -9.66
CA VAL A 246 -7.84 -15.50 -8.54
C VAL A 246 -6.99 -14.29 -8.93
N LEU A 247 -7.61 -13.11 -8.98
CA LEU A 247 -6.91 -11.86 -9.23
C LEU A 247 -6.30 -11.33 -7.93
N SER A 248 -5.00 -11.06 -7.98
CA SER A 248 -4.23 -10.47 -6.88
C SER A 248 -3.20 -9.46 -7.39
N SER A 249 -3.54 -8.77 -8.48
CA SER A 249 -2.71 -7.80 -9.20
C SER A 249 -2.85 -6.37 -8.64
N GLY A 250 -3.51 -6.23 -7.49
CA GLY A 250 -3.72 -4.97 -6.78
C GLY A 250 -4.78 -4.09 -7.44
N SER A 251 -5.05 -2.96 -6.80
CA SER A 251 -6.11 -2.00 -7.16
C SER A 251 -6.05 -1.53 -8.61
N ILE A 252 -4.88 -1.48 -9.23
CA ILE A 252 -4.73 -1.07 -10.62
C ILE A 252 -4.79 -2.29 -11.55
N GLY A 253 -3.95 -3.30 -11.31
CA GLY A 253 -3.80 -4.43 -12.21
C GLY A 253 -5.02 -5.32 -12.29
N SER A 254 -5.68 -5.61 -11.15
CA SER A 254 -6.90 -6.43 -11.12
C SER A 254 -8.05 -5.73 -11.83
N CYS A 255 -8.25 -4.43 -11.57
CA CYS A 255 -9.23 -3.61 -12.28
C CYS A 255 -8.96 -3.56 -13.79
N GLN A 256 -7.74 -3.25 -14.21
CA GLN A 256 -7.39 -3.19 -15.63
C GLN A 256 -7.65 -4.52 -16.33
N LEU A 257 -7.27 -5.64 -15.69
CA LEU A 257 -7.46 -6.97 -16.25
C LEU A 257 -8.95 -7.32 -16.39
N MET A 258 -9.79 -6.96 -15.41
CA MET A 258 -11.25 -7.10 -15.50
C MET A 258 -11.80 -6.34 -16.72
N LEU A 259 -11.44 -5.07 -16.84
CA LEU A 259 -11.89 -4.22 -17.94
C LEU A 259 -11.43 -4.76 -19.31
N LEU A 260 -10.15 -5.13 -19.46
CA LEU A 260 -9.60 -5.71 -20.70
C LEU A 260 -10.28 -7.05 -21.08
N SER A 261 -10.90 -7.71 -20.10
CA SER A 261 -11.62 -8.97 -20.30
C SER A 261 -13.09 -8.78 -20.65
N GLY A 262 -13.54 -7.55 -20.83
CA GLY A 262 -14.94 -7.23 -21.07
C GLY A 262 -15.81 -7.29 -19.82
N ILE A 263 -15.22 -7.24 -18.62
CA ILE A 263 -15.96 -7.26 -17.35
C ILE A 263 -15.88 -5.87 -16.72
N GLY A 264 -16.98 -5.13 -16.74
CA GLY A 264 -17.03 -3.75 -16.27
C GLY A 264 -18.19 -2.96 -16.87
N PRO A 265 -18.17 -1.61 -16.78
CA PRO A 265 -19.24 -0.78 -17.32
C PRO A 265 -19.31 -0.90 -18.86
N ALA A 266 -20.39 -1.53 -19.36
CA ALA A 266 -20.45 -1.95 -20.76
C ALA A 266 -20.27 -0.81 -21.79
N ASP A 267 -20.82 0.37 -21.51
CA ASP A 267 -20.70 1.51 -22.42
C ASP A 267 -19.29 2.12 -22.44
N GLU A 268 -18.60 2.14 -21.29
CA GLU A 268 -17.21 2.59 -21.21
C GLU A 268 -16.28 1.62 -21.96
N LEU A 269 -16.52 0.31 -21.83
CA LEU A 269 -15.75 -0.72 -22.54
C LEU A 269 -15.92 -0.59 -24.07
N ARG A 270 -17.16 -0.46 -24.55
CA ARG A 270 -17.44 -0.26 -25.99
C ARG A 270 -16.75 0.98 -26.53
N SER A 271 -16.70 2.07 -25.75
CA SER A 271 -16.09 3.34 -26.18
C SER A 271 -14.60 3.25 -26.52
N VAL A 272 -13.90 2.24 -25.99
CA VAL A 272 -12.46 2.00 -26.21
C VAL A 272 -12.18 0.75 -27.05
N GLY A 273 -13.22 0.15 -27.63
CA GLY A 273 -13.11 -1.03 -28.50
C GLY A 273 -12.96 -2.36 -27.77
N VAL A 274 -13.43 -2.47 -26.53
CA VAL A 274 -13.53 -3.75 -25.80
C VAL A 274 -14.98 -4.23 -25.84
N ASP A 275 -15.18 -5.48 -26.27
CA ASP A 275 -16.50 -6.10 -26.27
C ASP A 275 -16.92 -6.47 -24.83
N PRO A 276 -18.05 -5.94 -24.32
CA PRO A 276 -18.53 -6.32 -22.99
C PRO A 276 -19.00 -7.77 -22.97
N VAL A 277 -18.50 -8.54 -22.00
CA VAL A 277 -18.88 -9.93 -21.72
C VAL A 277 -19.76 -10.00 -20.47
N HIS A 278 -19.52 -9.15 -19.49
CA HIS A 278 -20.30 -9.06 -18.26
C HIS A 278 -20.38 -7.61 -17.79
N ASP A 279 -21.59 -7.05 -17.80
CA ASP A 279 -21.81 -5.67 -17.37
C ASP A 279 -21.79 -5.59 -15.84
N LEU A 280 -20.72 -4.98 -15.32
CA LEU A 280 -20.49 -4.83 -13.88
C LEU A 280 -20.02 -3.40 -13.60
N PRO A 281 -20.96 -2.45 -13.43
CA PRO A 281 -20.66 -1.01 -13.48
C PRO A 281 -19.76 -0.52 -12.32
N GLY A 282 -19.60 -1.31 -11.27
CA GLY A 282 -18.69 -1.02 -10.15
C GLY A 282 -17.20 -1.15 -10.49
N VAL A 283 -16.83 -1.90 -11.53
CA VAL A 283 -15.41 -2.15 -11.84
C VAL A 283 -14.72 -0.85 -12.22
N GLY A 284 -13.62 -0.56 -11.53
CA GLY A 284 -12.83 0.65 -11.70
C GLY A 284 -13.40 1.88 -11.01
N LYS A 285 -14.54 1.79 -10.32
CA LYS A 285 -15.10 2.92 -9.57
C LYS A 285 -14.60 2.92 -8.13
N ASP A 286 -14.91 3.98 -7.40
CA ASP A 286 -14.63 4.13 -5.97
C ASP A 286 -13.12 4.05 -5.61
N LEU A 287 -12.22 4.43 -6.54
CA LEU A 287 -10.78 4.46 -6.28
C LEU A 287 -10.48 5.39 -5.10
N GLN A 288 -9.90 4.84 -4.05
CA GLN A 288 -9.51 5.57 -2.84
C GLN A 288 -8.00 5.47 -2.65
N ASP A 289 -7.35 6.55 -2.21
CA ASP A 289 -5.92 6.59 -1.95
C ASP A 289 -5.59 7.60 -0.84
N HIS A 290 -4.62 7.25 0.01
CA HIS A 290 -4.13 8.12 1.07
C HIS A 290 -3.37 9.32 0.49
N ILE A 291 -3.91 10.52 0.68
CA ILE A 291 -3.27 11.78 0.26
C ILE A 291 -2.28 12.24 1.34
N ASN A 292 -1.06 12.55 0.93
CA ASN A 292 0.02 12.99 1.80
C ASN A 292 0.48 14.42 1.44
N ILE A 293 0.80 15.23 2.44
CA ILE A 293 1.47 16.52 2.24
C ILE A 293 2.78 16.57 3.06
N PRO A 294 3.94 16.72 2.40
CA PRO A 294 5.19 16.97 3.11
C PRO A 294 5.42 18.48 3.35
N ILE A 295 6.03 18.82 4.48
CA ILE A 295 6.73 20.10 4.69
C ILE A 295 8.16 19.82 5.14
N THR A 296 9.13 20.59 4.65
CA THR A 296 10.55 20.32 4.87
C THR A 296 11.22 21.48 5.59
N PHE A 297 12.12 21.16 6.51
CA PHE A 297 12.91 22.10 7.28
C PHE A 297 14.41 21.82 7.08
N TYR A 298 15.21 22.87 6.91
CA TYR A 298 16.66 22.72 6.97
C TYR A 298 17.14 22.62 8.41
N THR A 299 18.22 21.87 8.62
CA THR A 299 18.85 21.70 9.94
C THR A 299 20.18 22.44 10.02
N LYS A 300 20.55 22.86 11.24
CA LYS A 300 21.83 23.54 11.51
C LYS A 300 23.02 22.59 11.28
N ASP A 301 22.85 21.35 11.77
CA ASP A 301 23.86 20.31 11.66
C ASP A 301 23.60 19.38 10.47
N LYS A 302 24.67 18.73 10.03
CA LYS A 302 24.65 17.68 9.02
C LYS A 302 24.08 16.39 9.61
N ILE A 303 22.76 16.22 9.53
CA ILE A 303 22.05 15.04 10.03
C ILE A 303 21.40 14.24 8.89
N GLY A 304 21.06 12.98 9.20
CA GLY A 304 20.32 12.09 8.31
C GLY A 304 21.05 11.74 7.01
N VAL A 305 20.36 11.07 6.10
CA VAL A 305 20.93 10.62 4.82
C VAL A 305 21.40 11.78 3.93
N GLY A 306 20.78 12.96 4.05
CA GLY A 306 21.18 14.17 3.29
C GLY A 306 22.57 14.71 3.66
N ALA A 307 23.17 14.21 4.74
CA ALA A 307 24.52 14.56 5.18
C ALA A 307 25.60 13.53 4.77
N TRP A 308 25.21 12.38 4.23
CA TRP A 308 26.11 11.27 4.01
C TRP A 308 26.97 11.46 2.75
N THR A 309 28.23 11.03 2.85
CA THR A 309 29.15 10.96 1.71
C THR A 309 29.08 9.59 1.03
N ASP A 310 29.65 9.46 -0.17
CA ASP A 310 29.77 8.17 -0.85
C ASP A 310 30.53 7.14 0.00
N GLU A 311 31.55 7.57 0.75
CA GLU A 311 32.28 6.70 1.68
C GLU A 311 31.39 6.23 2.84
N THR A 312 30.52 7.12 3.34
CA THR A 312 29.55 6.78 4.40
C THR A 312 28.56 5.74 3.91
N LEU A 313 27.97 5.98 2.72
CA LEU A 313 27.06 5.05 2.06
C LEU A 313 27.69 3.67 1.84
N GLN A 314 28.93 3.62 1.34
CA GLN A 314 29.67 2.38 1.11
C GLN A 314 30.00 1.64 2.41
N ARG A 315 30.48 2.35 3.44
CA ARG A 315 30.80 1.78 4.75
C ARG A 315 29.57 1.17 5.39
N ASP A 316 28.46 1.92 5.45
CA ASP A 316 27.25 1.47 6.14
C ASP A 316 26.57 0.33 5.36
N PHE A 317 26.69 0.33 4.02
CA PHE A 317 26.28 -0.81 3.21
C PHE A 317 27.15 -2.05 3.48
N ALA A 318 28.47 -1.91 3.61
CA ALA A 318 29.35 -3.02 3.97
C ALA A 318 29.06 -3.58 5.39
N GLU A 319 28.73 -2.71 6.36
CA GLU A 319 28.28 -3.14 7.69
C GLU A 319 27.00 -3.98 7.61
N TRP A 320 26.00 -3.52 6.84
CA TRP A 320 24.79 -4.28 6.61
C TRP A 320 25.08 -5.60 5.88
N GLN A 321 25.96 -5.59 4.88
CA GLN A 321 26.34 -6.80 4.13
C GLN A 321 26.97 -7.89 5.00
N THR A 322 27.72 -7.50 6.04
CA THR A 322 28.44 -8.44 6.91
C THR A 322 27.63 -8.86 8.13
N SER A 323 26.87 -7.94 8.73
CA SER A 323 26.23 -8.16 10.03
C SER A 323 24.71 -7.96 10.04
N ARG A 324 24.14 -7.41 8.97
CA ARG A 324 22.75 -6.94 8.88
C ARG A 324 22.37 -5.95 9.97
N ARG A 325 23.32 -5.14 10.41
CA ARG A 325 23.14 -4.06 11.39
C ARG A 325 23.44 -2.72 10.74
N GLY A 326 23.44 -1.70 11.59
CA GLY A 326 23.78 -0.34 11.21
C GLY A 326 22.62 0.39 10.54
N PRO A 327 22.86 1.64 10.15
CA PRO A 327 21.82 2.54 9.66
C PRO A 327 20.99 1.98 8.49
N ARG A 328 21.62 1.21 7.58
CA ARG A 328 20.97 0.64 6.38
C ARG A 328 19.90 -0.42 6.71
N SER A 329 19.83 -0.88 7.95
CA SER A 329 18.77 -1.77 8.47
C SER A 329 17.48 -1.03 8.84
N SER A 330 17.44 0.29 8.69
CA SER A 330 16.25 1.16 8.91
C SER A 330 15.74 1.76 7.60
N PRO A 331 14.42 1.99 7.43
CA PRO A 331 13.84 2.65 6.25
C PRO A 331 13.93 4.18 6.22
N TRP A 332 14.59 4.80 7.21
CA TRP A 332 14.69 6.27 7.41
C TRP A 332 13.40 6.97 7.87
N VAL A 333 12.40 6.20 8.29
CA VAL A 333 11.09 6.70 8.69
C VAL A 333 10.52 5.84 9.82
N ALA A 334 11.33 5.61 10.86
CA ALA A 334 10.95 4.85 12.05
C ALA A 334 9.97 5.62 12.95
N ALA A 335 10.09 6.95 13.05
CA ALA A 335 9.22 7.76 13.89
C ALA A 335 7.98 8.33 13.16
N GLY A 336 6.85 8.30 13.86
CA GLY A 336 5.61 8.91 13.41
C GLY A 336 4.51 8.84 14.46
N GLY A 337 3.26 8.90 14.03
CA GLY A 337 2.12 8.80 14.92
C GLY A 337 0.78 8.92 14.22
N PHE A 338 -0.29 8.80 15.00
CA PHE A 338 -1.65 9.02 14.57
C PHE A 338 -2.29 10.04 15.49
N VAL A 339 -2.90 11.07 14.92
CA VAL A 339 -3.48 12.17 15.67
C VAL A 339 -4.83 12.54 15.10
N ARG A 340 -5.64 13.17 15.94
CA ARG A 340 -6.90 13.78 15.53
C ARG A 340 -6.67 15.18 14.98
N SER A 341 -7.34 15.49 13.88
CA SER A 341 -7.48 16.86 13.37
C SER A 341 -8.40 17.71 14.26
N ARG A 342 -9.34 17.08 14.98
CA ARG A 342 -10.33 17.74 15.84
C ARG A 342 -10.79 16.85 16.99
N PRO A 343 -11.36 17.39 18.09
CA PRO A 343 -11.65 16.60 19.30
C PRO A 343 -12.56 15.38 19.10
N ASP A 344 -13.55 15.47 18.22
CA ASP A 344 -14.67 14.51 18.13
C ASP A 344 -14.53 13.48 16.99
N VAL A 345 -13.31 13.21 16.53
CA VAL A 345 -13.04 12.16 15.54
C VAL A 345 -12.06 11.14 16.07
N GLU A 346 -12.07 9.93 15.54
CA GLU A 346 -10.93 9.03 15.66
C GLU A 346 -9.71 9.60 14.91
N PRO A 347 -8.47 9.20 15.24
CA PRO A 347 -7.27 9.69 14.56
C PRO A 347 -7.42 9.59 13.04
N ASP A 348 -7.48 10.73 12.37
CA ASP A 348 -7.74 10.87 10.93
C ASP A 348 -6.49 11.36 10.17
N LEU A 349 -5.40 11.60 10.89
CA LEU A 349 -4.11 12.00 10.37
C LEU A 349 -3.01 11.04 10.83
N GLN A 350 -2.18 10.57 9.90
CA GLN A 350 -0.92 9.88 10.20
C GLN A 350 0.25 10.83 9.94
N LEU A 351 1.14 10.93 10.92
CA LEU A 351 2.32 11.78 10.88
C LEU A 351 3.58 10.94 10.67
N TYR A 352 4.55 11.47 9.93
CA TYR A 352 5.89 10.91 9.85
C TYR A 352 6.96 11.97 10.11
N GLY A 353 7.93 11.65 10.97
CA GLY A 353 9.12 12.46 11.21
C GLY A 353 10.32 11.89 10.46
N ALA A 354 10.43 12.16 9.16
CA ALA A 354 11.51 11.63 8.34
C ALA A 354 12.77 12.49 8.45
N ILE A 355 13.89 11.90 8.89
CA ILE A 355 15.19 12.60 9.04
C ILE A 355 15.92 12.64 7.69
N SER A 356 15.23 13.18 6.69
CA SER A 356 15.73 13.39 5.34
C SER A 356 14.95 14.52 4.68
N PRO A 357 15.61 15.42 3.94
CA PRO A 357 14.96 16.44 3.14
C PRO A 357 14.38 15.80 1.86
N HIS A 358 13.13 15.37 1.93
CA HIS A 358 12.47 14.76 0.80
C HIS A 358 12.16 15.80 -0.29
N ARG A 359 12.54 15.47 -1.52
CA ARG A 359 12.14 16.17 -2.73
C ARG A 359 11.54 15.18 -3.71
N ASP A 360 10.43 15.59 -4.33
CA ASP A 360 9.84 14.87 -5.45
C ASP A 360 9.59 13.37 -5.15
N TYR A 361 8.72 13.06 -4.20
CA TYR A 361 8.39 11.67 -3.82
C TYR A 361 9.60 10.88 -3.28
N VAL A 362 10.59 11.56 -2.67
CA VAL A 362 11.87 10.96 -2.22
C VAL A 362 12.75 10.51 -3.41
N ARG A 363 12.40 10.85 -4.66
CA ARG A 363 13.21 10.49 -5.84
C ARG A 363 14.56 11.20 -5.87
N PHE A 364 14.67 12.35 -5.19
CA PHE A 364 15.93 13.09 -5.08
C PHE A 364 16.23 13.39 -3.61
N LEU A 365 17.43 13.03 -3.18
CA LEU A 365 17.99 13.47 -1.91
C LEU A 365 18.58 14.87 -2.09
N SER A 366 18.23 15.80 -1.21
CA SER A 366 18.86 17.13 -1.19
C SER A 366 20.30 17.04 -0.68
N SER A 367 21.20 17.87 -1.21
CA SER A 367 22.59 17.99 -0.72
C SER A 367 22.72 18.83 0.55
N ARG A 368 21.62 19.42 1.03
CA ARG A 368 21.54 20.13 2.31
C ARG A 368 20.78 19.28 3.32
N PRO A 369 21.28 19.11 4.55
CA PRO A 369 20.63 18.32 5.58
C PRO A 369 19.29 18.94 5.99
N GLY A 370 18.33 18.09 6.36
CA GLY A 370 16.99 18.53 6.72
C GLY A 370 16.10 17.40 7.20
N ILE A 371 14.93 17.79 7.69
CA ILE A 371 13.88 16.90 8.19
C ILE A 371 12.62 17.22 7.38
N THR A 372 11.91 16.18 6.93
CA THR A 372 10.59 16.33 6.32
C THR A 372 9.53 15.76 7.24
N LEU A 373 8.53 16.59 7.54
CA LEU A 373 7.33 16.18 8.25
C LEU A 373 6.25 15.88 7.24
N HIS A 374 5.67 14.69 7.34
CA HIS A 374 4.58 14.25 6.48
C HIS A 374 3.28 14.22 7.27
N THR A 375 2.22 14.67 6.64
CA THR A 375 0.85 14.57 7.12
C THR A 375 0.03 13.82 6.09
N THR A 376 -0.50 12.65 6.46
CA THR A 376 -1.33 11.83 5.57
C THR A 376 -2.75 11.75 6.09
N LEU A 377 -3.71 12.05 5.22
CA LEU A 377 -5.14 11.87 5.45
C LEU A 377 -5.49 10.38 5.41
N GLN A 378 -6.09 9.85 6.47
CA GLN A 378 -6.35 8.41 6.66
C GLN A 378 -7.69 7.92 6.11
N ARG A 379 -8.71 8.76 6.07
CA ARG A 379 -10.04 8.37 5.60
C ARG A 379 -10.56 9.42 4.63
N PRO A 380 -9.93 9.53 3.43
CA PRO A 380 -10.32 10.54 2.44
C PRO A 380 -11.75 10.29 1.94
N ASP A 381 -12.47 11.36 1.67
CA ASP A 381 -13.80 11.37 1.06
C ASP A 381 -13.73 11.43 -0.47
N SER A 382 -12.62 11.93 -1.05
CA SER A 382 -12.37 11.85 -2.49
C SER A 382 -12.55 10.42 -3.02
N ARG A 383 -13.34 10.29 -4.09
CA ARG A 383 -13.54 9.05 -4.86
C ARG A 383 -13.17 9.24 -6.32
N GLY A 384 -12.29 8.36 -6.80
CA GLY A 384 -11.82 8.36 -8.18
C GLY A 384 -12.30 7.17 -8.99
N GLU A 385 -11.63 6.96 -10.11
CA GLU A 385 -11.84 5.81 -10.97
C GLU A 385 -10.58 5.39 -11.75
N ILE A 386 -10.61 4.17 -12.27
CA ILE A 386 -9.70 3.64 -13.28
C ILE A 386 -10.53 3.29 -14.52
N ARG A 387 -10.08 3.76 -15.68
CA ARG A 387 -10.68 3.47 -16.99
C ARG A 387 -9.63 2.98 -17.97
N LEU A 388 -10.04 2.20 -18.97
CA LEU A 388 -9.16 1.89 -20.09
C LEU A 388 -8.99 3.10 -21.00
N ARG A 389 -7.83 3.20 -21.64
CA ARG A 389 -7.58 4.13 -22.75
C ARG A 389 -7.87 3.49 -24.10
N SER A 390 -7.60 2.20 -24.20
CA SER A 390 -7.78 1.38 -25.39
C SER A 390 -7.92 -0.09 -24.98
N ALA A 391 -8.23 -0.96 -25.94
CA ALA A 391 -8.18 -2.41 -25.77
C ALA A 391 -6.75 -3.00 -25.72
N ASN A 392 -5.69 -2.17 -25.76
CA ASN A 392 -4.32 -2.63 -25.76
C ASN A 392 -3.84 -3.01 -24.34
N PRO A 393 -3.52 -4.28 -24.06
CA PRO A 393 -3.18 -4.71 -22.70
C PRO A 393 -1.81 -4.24 -22.20
N ILE A 394 -0.94 -3.71 -23.08
CA ILE A 394 0.36 -3.14 -22.67
C ILE A 394 0.29 -1.62 -22.40
N GLU A 395 -0.84 -0.98 -22.71
CA GLU A 395 -1.05 0.43 -22.40
C GLU A 395 -1.50 0.59 -20.94
N TYR A 396 -0.97 1.60 -20.25
CA TYR A 396 -1.40 1.89 -18.88
C TYR A 396 -2.83 2.47 -18.86
N PRO A 397 -3.66 2.11 -17.88
CA PRO A 397 -5.00 2.64 -17.78
C PRO A 397 -4.98 4.14 -17.44
N ALA A 398 -6.10 4.81 -17.65
CA ALA A 398 -6.36 6.12 -17.08
C ALA A 398 -6.65 5.94 -15.58
N ILE A 399 -5.82 6.55 -14.74
CA ILE A 399 -5.93 6.48 -13.28
C ILE A 399 -6.29 7.88 -12.79
N ASP A 400 -7.50 8.07 -12.30
CA ASP A 400 -7.98 9.38 -11.89
C ASP A 400 -8.56 9.31 -10.47
N PRO A 401 -7.74 9.57 -9.43
CA PRO A 401 -8.22 9.58 -8.04
C PRO A 401 -9.15 10.75 -7.73
N ARG A 402 -9.27 11.76 -8.62
CA ARG A 402 -10.13 12.94 -8.47
C ARG A 402 -9.94 13.68 -7.15
N TYR A 403 -8.68 13.76 -6.70
CA TYR A 403 -8.34 14.36 -5.41
C TYR A 403 -8.98 15.75 -5.23
N PHE A 404 -9.70 15.95 -4.12
CA PHE A 404 -10.35 17.19 -3.71
C PHE A 404 -11.42 17.72 -4.67
N VAL A 405 -11.83 16.95 -5.69
CA VAL A 405 -12.89 17.33 -6.63
C VAL A 405 -14.17 16.55 -6.35
N SER A 406 -14.04 15.28 -5.95
CA SER A 406 -15.17 14.43 -5.57
C SER A 406 -15.49 14.44 -4.08
N ASP A 407 -14.78 15.24 -3.30
CA ASP A 407 -15.11 15.62 -1.92
C ASP A 407 -15.86 16.96 -1.97
N GLU A 408 -17.18 16.90 -2.05
CA GLU A 408 -18.05 18.08 -2.26
C GLU A 408 -18.03 19.07 -1.09
N ASP A 409 -17.86 18.56 0.13
CA ASP A 409 -17.84 19.36 1.36
C ASP A 409 -16.45 19.95 1.66
N GLY A 410 -15.40 19.50 0.94
CA GLY A 410 -14.03 19.95 1.12
C GLY A 410 -13.40 19.49 2.44
N SER A 411 -13.88 18.37 3.00
CA SER A 411 -13.41 17.81 4.26
C SER A 411 -11.94 17.37 4.18
N ASP A 412 -11.51 16.83 3.04
CA ASP A 412 -10.16 16.29 2.82
C ASP A 412 -9.13 17.41 2.90
N ILE A 413 -9.40 18.51 2.19
CA ILE A 413 -8.48 19.65 2.15
C ILE A 413 -8.44 20.36 3.51
N ALA A 414 -9.59 20.52 4.18
CA ALA A 414 -9.66 21.13 5.51
C ALA A 414 -8.87 20.31 6.56
N THR A 415 -9.01 18.98 6.52
CA THR A 415 -8.30 18.07 7.42
C THR A 415 -6.79 18.12 7.20
N LEU A 416 -6.34 18.17 5.94
CA LEU A 416 -4.92 18.33 5.63
C LEU A 416 -4.35 19.70 6.02
N VAL A 417 -5.13 20.77 5.92
CA VAL A 417 -4.73 22.10 6.40
C VAL A 417 -4.46 22.07 7.91
N GLU A 418 -5.34 21.45 8.70
CA GLU A 418 -5.10 21.30 10.13
C GLU A 418 -3.91 20.38 10.43
N GLY A 419 -3.75 19.30 9.66
CA GLY A 419 -2.59 18.43 9.82
C GLY A 419 -1.25 19.11 9.52
N LEU A 420 -1.21 20.05 8.56
CA LEU A 420 -0.03 20.87 8.31
C LEU A 420 0.24 21.83 9.48
N ARG A 421 -0.81 22.43 10.08
CA ARG A 421 -0.68 23.23 11.30
C ARG A 421 -0.15 22.40 12.47
N ILE A 422 -0.63 21.17 12.65
CA ILE A 422 -0.12 20.23 13.65
C ILE A 422 1.39 20.02 13.45
N SER A 423 1.82 19.70 12.24
CA SER A 423 3.24 19.51 11.91
C SER A 423 4.09 20.75 12.23
N ARG A 424 3.59 21.96 11.97
CA ARG A 424 4.25 23.21 12.38
C ARG A 424 4.29 23.42 13.88
N ARG A 425 3.20 23.12 14.61
CA ARG A 425 3.17 23.21 16.07
C ARG A 425 4.20 22.29 16.71
N ILE A 426 4.38 21.08 16.17
CA ILE A 426 5.42 20.12 16.58
C ILE A 426 6.81 20.68 16.27
N ALA A 427 7.06 21.16 15.05
CA ALA A 427 8.34 21.75 14.65
C ALA A 427 8.76 22.95 15.52
N ALA A 428 7.78 23.67 16.08
CA ALA A 428 8.00 24.80 16.99
C ALA A 428 8.34 24.40 18.43
N GLN A 429 8.36 23.12 18.79
CA GLN A 429 8.72 22.66 20.13
C GLN A 429 10.19 22.24 20.24
N SER A 430 10.82 22.54 21.38
CA SER A 430 12.13 21.98 21.73
C SER A 430 11.98 20.49 22.13
N PRO A 431 12.95 19.61 21.84
CA PRO A 431 14.28 19.93 21.32
C PRO A 431 14.36 20.11 19.80
N LEU A 432 13.33 19.74 19.02
CA LEU A 432 13.38 19.78 17.56
C LEU A 432 13.63 21.20 17.03
N LYS A 433 12.93 22.21 17.56
CA LYS A 433 13.09 23.62 17.19
C LYS A 433 14.55 24.08 17.21
N GLU A 434 15.34 23.59 18.17
CA GLU A 434 16.74 24.00 18.33
C GLU A 434 17.63 23.51 17.19
N MET A 435 17.22 22.46 16.49
CA MET A 435 17.94 21.91 15.34
C MET A 435 17.58 22.60 14.02
N LEU A 436 16.39 23.21 13.93
CA LEU A 436 15.86 23.75 12.70
C LEU A 436 16.45 25.14 12.40
N VAL A 437 16.77 25.37 11.13
CA VAL A 437 17.08 26.70 10.59
C VAL A 437 15.78 27.41 10.20
N GLY A 438 14.83 26.67 9.61
CA GLY A 438 13.54 27.18 9.18
C GLY A 438 12.84 26.24 8.19
N GLU A 439 11.55 26.47 7.99
CA GLU A 439 10.72 25.81 6.97
C GLU A 439 11.13 26.29 5.57
N ILE A 440 11.03 25.41 4.57
CA ILE A 440 11.44 25.70 3.18
C ILE A 440 10.25 26.20 2.36
N THR A 441 10.44 27.28 1.59
CA THR A 441 9.50 27.78 0.56
C THR A 441 9.13 26.67 -0.44
N PRO A 442 7.86 26.58 -0.89
CA PRO A 442 6.82 27.60 -0.71
C PRO A 442 5.91 27.42 0.51
N SER A 443 6.00 26.32 1.25
CA SER A 443 5.11 26.15 2.41
C SER A 443 5.34 27.23 3.45
N ALA A 444 6.59 27.60 3.71
CA ALA A 444 6.99 28.63 4.68
C ALA A 444 6.30 29.99 4.48
N GLU A 445 5.84 30.30 3.26
CA GLU A 445 5.19 31.57 2.90
C GLU A 445 3.65 31.50 3.05
N CYS A 446 3.10 30.33 3.35
CA CYS A 446 1.66 30.10 3.43
C CYS A 446 1.21 30.15 4.90
N GLU A 447 0.51 31.22 5.30
CA GLU A 447 0.11 31.42 6.70
C GLU A 447 -1.40 31.18 6.92
N SER A 448 -2.22 31.66 6.00
CA SER A 448 -3.68 31.53 6.06
C SER A 448 -4.16 30.14 5.60
N ASP A 449 -5.39 29.76 5.99
CA ASP A 449 -6.02 28.51 5.54
C ASP A 449 -6.06 28.41 4.01
N ALA A 450 -6.36 29.51 3.32
CA ALA A 450 -6.44 29.55 1.87
C ALA A 450 -5.07 29.32 1.22
N GLU A 451 -4.01 29.95 1.74
CA GLU A 451 -2.65 29.75 1.23
C GLU A 451 -2.15 28.33 1.49
N ILE A 452 -2.43 27.76 2.66
CA ILE A 452 -2.07 26.39 3.00
C ILE A 452 -2.82 25.40 2.09
N ALA A 453 -4.12 25.61 1.87
CA ALA A 453 -4.90 24.78 0.95
C ALA A 453 -4.31 24.82 -0.47
N GLU A 454 -3.94 26.01 -0.95
CA GLU A 454 -3.29 26.20 -2.24
C GLU A 454 -1.91 25.53 -2.32
N TYR A 455 -1.13 25.57 -1.24
CA TYR A 455 0.09 24.79 -1.12
C TYR A 455 -0.17 23.29 -1.24
N ILE A 456 -1.16 22.76 -0.51
CA ILE A 456 -1.55 21.35 -0.54
C ILE A 456 -1.94 20.94 -1.97
N ARG A 457 -2.79 21.70 -2.65
CA ARG A 457 -3.16 21.40 -4.06
C ARG A 457 -1.94 21.36 -4.98
N GLY A 458 -0.97 22.25 -4.77
CA GLY A 458 0.26 22.32 -5.55
C GLY A 458 1.33 21.27 -5.21
N HIS A 459 1.31 20.67 -4.01
CA HIS A 459 2.45 19.89 -3.51
C HIS A 459 2.08 18.56 -2.87
N CYS A 460 0.80 18.23 -2.71
CA CYS A 460 0.40 16.92 -2.22
C CYS A 460 0.94 15.81 -3.10
N THR A 461 1.19 14.68 -2.46
CA THR A 461 1.58 13.41 -3.03
C THR A 461 0.56 12.36 -2.61
N THR A 462 0.80 11.13 -3.04
CA THR A 462 0.15 9.93 -2.49
C THR A 462 1.04 9.32 -1.40
N LEU A 463 0.45 8.52 -0.51
CA LEU A 463 1.16 7.56 0.35
C LEU A 463 1.21 6.15 -0.26
N TYR A 464 0.87 6.04 -1.56
CA TYR A 464 0.95 4.84 -2.40
C TYR A 464 0.00 3.71 -2.00
N HIS A 465 -1.21 4.06 -1.57
CA HIS A 465 -2.21 3.16 -0.99
C HIS A 465 -3.52 3.11 -1.79
N PRO A 466 -3.52 2.93 -3.13
CA PRO A 466 -4.76 2.84 -3.87
C PRO A 466 -5.54 1.58 -3.48
N THR A 467 -6.86 1.68 -3.36
CA THR A 467 -7.79 0.59 -2.97
C THR A 467 -9.13 0.69 -3.70
N SER A 468 -10.01 -0.28 -3.47
CA SER A 468 -11.47 -0.18 -3.66
C SER A 468 -12.01 -0.21 -5.11
N THR A 469 -11.13 -0.30 -6.11
CA THR A 469 -11.49 -0.35 -7.53
C THR A 469 -12.29 -1.59 -7.98
N CYS A 470 -12.40 -2.59 -7.13
CA CYS A 470 -13.22 -3.78 -7.31
C CYS A 470 -13.89 -4.13 -5.97
N ARG A 471 -14.45 -3.12 -5.28
CA ARG A 471 -14.89 -3.26 -3.89
C ARG A 471 -15.87 -4.42 -3.68
N MET A 472 -15.69 -5.12 -2.57
CA MET A 472 -16.68 -6.07 -2.10
C MET A 472 -17.90 -5.35 -1.52
N GLY A 473 -19.04 -6.03 -1.54
CA GLY A 473 -20.29 -5.51 -1.00
C GLY A 473 -21.51 -6.25 -1.57
N VAL A 474 -22.69 -5.74 -1.26
CA VAL A 474 -23.98 -6.36 -1.63
C VAL A 474 -24.91 -5.42 -2.41
N ASP A 475 -24.49 -4.18 -2.62
CA ASP A 475 -25.24 -3.20 -3.42
C ASP A 475 -24.96 -3.35 -4.93
N ALA A 476 -25.72 -2.61 -5.75
CA ALA A 476 -25.64 -2.72 -7.22
C ALA A 476 -24.28 -2.30 -7.83
N MET A 477 -23.43 -1.60 -7.08
CA MET A 477 -22.09 -1.18 -7.50
C MET A 477 -20.99 -2.07 -6.89
N ALA A 478 -21.35 -3.11 -6.11
CA ALA A 478 -20.39 -4.07 -5.62
C ALA A 478 -19.84 -4.94 -6.75
N VAL A 479 -18.55 -5.26 -6.70
CA VAL A 479 -17.86 -6.10 -7.70
C VAL A 479 -17.65 -7.51 -7.17
N VAL A 480 -17.39 -7.65 -5.87
CA VAL A 480 -17.04 -8.91 -5.21
C VAL A 480 -18.05 -9.23 -4.11
N ASP A 481 -18.46 -10.49 -4.02
CA ASP A 481 -19.23 -11.01 -2.90
C ASP A 481 -18.34 -11.13 -1.65
N PRO A 482 -18.62 -10.42 -0.54
CA PRO A 482 -17.80 -10.49 0.67
C PRO A 482 -17.80 -11.87 1.33
N ALA A 483 -18.80 -12.72 1.08
CA ALA A 483 -18.89 -14.04 1.70
C ALA A 483 -17.98 -15.08 1.02
N SER A 484 -17.78 -14.98 -0.29
CA SER A 484 -17.01 -15.97 -1.06
C SER A 484 -15.79 -15.41 -1.80
N MET A 485 -15.60 -14.08 -1.82
CA MET A 485 -14.62 -13.37 -2.63
C MET A 485 -14.76 -13.59 -4.14
N LYS A 486 -15.92 -14.09 -4.60
CA LYS A 486 -16.22 -14.30 -6.03
C LYS A 486 -16.70 -13.00 -6.65
N VAL A 487 -16.45 -12.83 -7.93
CA VAL A 487 -17.02 -11.70 -8.70
C VAL A 487 -18.53 -11.91 -8.86
N HIS A 488 -19.31 -10.86 -8.62
CA HIS A 488 -20.76 -10.92 -8.74
C HIS A 488 -21.20 -11.30 -10.16
N GLY A 489 -22.03 -12.35 -10.26
CA GLY A 489 -22.60 -12.82 -11.52
C GLY A 489 -21.63 -13.60 -12.43
N LEU A 490 -20.43 -13.96 -11.96
CA LEU A 490 -19.47 -14.77 -12.70
C LEU A 490 -18.94 -15.93 -11.87
N ASP A 491 -18.94 -17.12 -12.46
CA ASP A 491 -18.35 -18.32 -11.87
C ASP A 491 -16.85 -18.41 -12.12
N GLY A 492 -16.12 -19.06 -11.21
CA GLY A 492 -14.70 -19.37 -11.38
C GLY A 492 -13.77 -18.15 -11.37
N LEU A 493 -14.21 -17.01 -10.85
CA LEU A 493 -13.41 -15.79 -10.73
C LEU A 493 -13.50 -15.21 -9.32
N CYS A 494 -12.35 -15.04 -8.68
CA CYS A 494 -12.23 -14.39 -7.38
C CYS A 494 -11.26 -13.21 -7.45
N ILE A 495 -11.40 -12.24 -6.54
CA ILE A 495 -10.43 -11.16 -6.37
C ILE A 495 -10.04 -11.10 -4.90
N ALA A 496 -8.74 -11.06 -4.63
CA ALA A 496 -8.21 -11.11 -3.27
C ALA A 496 -6.99 -10.19 -3.16
N ASP A 497 -7.20 -8.89 -3.27
CA ASP A 497 -6.17 -7.86 -3.06
C ASP A 497 -6.79 -6.52 -2.62
N ALA A 498 -5.98 -5.46 -2.57
CA ALA A 498 -6.40 -4.13 -2.14
C ALA A 498 -7.57 -3.51 -2.93
N SER A 499 -7.87 -4.01 -4.13
CA SER A 499 -9.02 -3.56 -4.94
C SER A 499 -10.35 -3.85 -4.27
N VAL A 500 -10.43 -4.85 -3.37
CA VAL A 500 -11.71 -5.31 -2.80
C VAL A 500 -12.15 -4.54 -1.57
N PHE A 501 -11.35 -3.60 -1.07
CA PHE A 501 -11.71 -2.84 0.13
C PHE A 501 -13.06 -2.12 -0.12
N PRO A 502 -14.05 -2.27 0.77
CA PRO A 502 -15.28 -1.47 0.71
C PRO A 502 -15.00 0.01 0.96
N LYS A 503 -14.06 0.29 1.86
CA LYS A 503 -13.61 1.62 2.24
C LYS A 503 -12.16 1.56 2.71
N MET A 504 -11.41 2.63 2.48
CA MET A 504 -10.06 2.82 2.99
C MET A 504 -9.98 2.62 4.51
N VAL A 505 -8.92 1.95 4.96
CA VAL A 505 -8.63 1.75 6.39
C VAL A 505 -7.67 2.81 6.91
N SER A 506 -7.65 2.98 8.23
CA SER A 506 -6.82 3.93 8.96
C SER A 506 -5.38 3.42 9.11
N GLY A 507 -4.60 3.52 8.03
CA GLY A 507 -3.17 3.23 8.06
C GLY A 507 -2.62 2.62 6.78
N ASN A 508 -1.41 2.08 6.84
CA ASN A 508 -0.79 1.46 5.68
C ASN A 508 -1.56 0.20 5.22
N THR A 509 -1.82 0.07 3.91
CA THR A 509 -2.76 -0.95 3.38
C THR A 509 -2.16 -2.33 3.15
N ASN A 510 -0.87 -2.53 3.42
CA ASN A 510 -0.19 -3.81 3.16
C ASN A 510 -0.66 -4.94 4.09
N ALA A 511 -0.74 -4.70 5.41
CA ALA A 511 -1.20 -5.74 6.33
C ALA A 511 -2.69 -6.10 6.10
N PRO A 512 -3.61 -5.15 5.88
CA PRO A 512 -5.00 -5.46 5.53
C PRO A 512 -5.12 -6.26 4.23
N THR A 513 -4.27 -5.98 3.23
CA THR A 513 -4.23 -6.76 1.99
C THR A 513 -3.80 -8.21 2.24
N ILE A 514 -2.85 -8.45 3.15
CA ILE A 514 -2.41 -9.80 3.54
C ILE A 514 -3.54 -10.53 4.28
N MET A 515 -4.25 -9.83 5.19
CA MET A 515 -5.41 -10.38 5.90
C MET A 515 -6.52 -10.79 4.94
N ILE A 516 -6.87 -9.95 3.95
CA ILE A 516 -7.83 -10.29 2.90
C ILE A 516 -7.40 -11.56 2.15
N ALA A 517 -6.11 -11.69 1.81
CA ALA A 517 -5.61 -12.84 1.08
C ALA A 517 -5.67 -14.14 1.89
N GLU A 518 -5.39 -14.09 3.21
CA GLU A 518 -5.54 -15.22 4.12
C GLU A 518 -7.00 -15.69 4.16
N ARG A 519 -7.93 -14.75 4.35
CA ARG A 519 -9.37 -15.06 4.41
C ARG A 519 -9.91 -15.60 3.09
N ALA A 520 -9.55 -14.96 1.98
CA ALA A 520 -9.93 -15.41 0.65
C ALA A 520 -9.41 -16.83 0.38
N ALA A 521 -8.18 -17.16 0.78
CA ALA A 521 -7.66 -18.51 0.64
C ALA A 521 -8.49 -19.54 1.42
N SER A 522 -8.90 -19.22 2.66
CA SER A 522 -9.78 -20.09 3.46
C SER A 522 -11.15 -20.28 2.81
N MET A 523 -11.76 -19.22 2.27
CA MET A 523 -13.05 -19.29 1.56
C MET A 523 -12.96 -20.14 0.28
N ILE A 524 -11.88 -19.98 -0.50
CA ILE A 524 -11.60 -20.76 -1.73
C ILE A 524 -11.32 -22.25 -1.43
N LEU A 525 -10.81 -22.57 -0.25
CA LEU A 525 -10.58 -23.96 0.16
C LEU A 525 -11.84 -24.63 0.73
N ALA A 526 -12.81 -23.84 1.19
CA ALA A 526 -14.05 -24.35 1.78
C ALA A 526 -15.19 -24.57 0.76
N GLY A 527 -15.17 -23.81 -0.34
CA GLY A 527 -16.07 -24.01 -1.48
C GLY A 527 -15.52 -25.00 -2.49
#